data_AF-A0A846BQ10-F1
#
_entry.id   AF-A0A846BQ10-F1
#
_cell.length_a   1.000
_cell.length_b   1.000
_cell.length_c   1.000
_cell.angle_alpha   90.00
_cell.angle_beta   90.00
_cell.angle_gamma   90.00
#
_symmetry.space_group_name_H-M   'P 1'
#
loop_
_entity.id
_entity.type
_entity.pdbx_description
1 polymer ?
#
loop_
_entity_poly.entity_id
_entity_poly.type
_entity_poly.pdbx_seq_one_letter_code
_entity_poly.pdbx_strand_id
1 'polypeptide(L)'
;MRKQMESEIMPEGNIRVSISMSPYDYRRLTIWAALHGKTPTAYAGQVVSARIEANFEEINRQVEDYAKAKNISFDEAMLDLQGGED
;
A
#
# COMPACT_ATOMS: atom_id res chain seq x y z
N MET A 1 15.08 -29.33 17.59
CA MET A 1 15.58 -28.06 17.02
C MET A 1 15.34 -28.06 15.51
N ARG A 2 14.24 -27.47 15.05
CA ARG A 2 14.00 -27.21 13.62
C ARG A 2 14.15 -25.71 13.39
N LYS A 3 15.14 -25.37 12.57
CA LYS A 3 15.33 -24.07 11.93
C LYS A 3 14.16 -23.80 10.97
N GLN A 4 13.96 -22.50 10.69
CA GLN A 4 13.13 -21.89 9.63
C GLN A 4 11.73 -21.46 10.08
N MET A 5 11.64 -20.23 10.60
CA MET A 5 10.56 -19.29 10.29
C MET A 5 11.24 -18.21 9.43
N GLU A 6 11.23 -18.41 8.11
CA GLU A 6 10.39 -17.60 7.20
C GLU A 6 10.74 -16.12 7.35
N SER A 7 11.91 -15.74 6.84
CA SER A 7 11.98 -14.80 5.71
C SER A 7 10.99 -13.65 5.84
N GLU A 8 11.43 -12.55 6.44
CA GLU A 8 10.94 -11.23 6.10
C GLU A 8 11.08 -11.07 4.59
N ILE A 9 10.02 -11.38 3.83
CA ILE A 9 9.93 -11.07 2.42
C ILE A 9 9.73 -9.55 2.36
N MET A 10 10.80 -8.80 2.56
CA MET A 10 10.87 -7.43 2.07
C MET A 10 10.93 -7.57 0.55
N PRO A 11 9.89 -7.21 -0.22
CA PRO A 11 9.96 -7.34 -1.65
C PRO A 11 11.05 -6.39 -2.15
N GLU A 12 12.19 -6.94 -2.55
CA GLU A 12 13.26 -6.18 -3.20
C GLU A 12 12.80 -5.78 -4.60
N GLY A 13 12.05 -4.68 -4.68
CA GLY A 13 11.57 -4.15 -5.95
C GLY A 13 10.55 -3.03 -5.79
N ASN A 14 10.58 -2.07 -6.72
CA ASN A 14 9.54 -1.06 -6.81
C ASN A 14 8.32 -1.64 -7.52
N ILE A 15 7.19 -1.75 -6.83
CA ILE A 15 5.89 -2.06 -7.46
C ILE A 15 5.40 -0.82 -8.21
N ARG A 16 5.03 -0.99 -9.48
CA ARG A 16 4.44 0.09 -10.30
C ARG A 16 2.93 -0.05 -10.32
N VAL A 17 2.24 0.91 -9.72
CA VAL A 17 0.78 1.04 -9.81
C VAL A 17 0.44 2.07 -10.89
N SER A 18 -0.39 1.68 -11.87
CA SER A 18 -0.93 2.61 -12.85
C SER A 18 -2.21 3.25 -12.31
N ILE A 19 -2.25 4.58 -12.26
CA ILE A 19 -3.38 5.33 -11.71
C ILE A 19 -4.01 6.19 -12.80
N SER A 20 -5.32 5.98 -13.01
CA SER A 20 -6.14 6.86 -13.84
C SER A 20 -6.64 8.03 -13.01
N MET A 21 -6.52 9.24 -13.53
CA MET A 21 -7.00 10.45 -12.86
C MET A 21 -7.57 11.45 -13.85
N SER A 22 -8.43 12.35 -13.35
CA SER A 22 -8.99 13.39 -14.19
C SER A 22 -7.91 14.38 -14.66
N PRO A 23 -8.08 15.02 -15.82
CA PRO A 23 -7.16 16.08 -16.26
C PRO A 23 -7.10 17.27 -15.28
N TYR A 24 -8.16 17.50 -14.50
CA TYR A 24 -8.19 18.56 -13.49
C TYR A 24 -7.24 18.23 -12.33
N ASP A 25 -7.32 17.01 -11.79
CA ASP A 25 -6.49 16.58 -10.66
C ASP A 25 -5.02 16.48 -11.05
N TYR A 26 -4.72 15.96 -12.25
CA TYR A 26 -3.35 15.87 -12.74
C TYR A 26 -2.68 17.26 -12.85
N ARG A 27 -3.45 18.28 -13.27
CA ARG A 27 -2.94 19.67 -13.30
C ARG A 27 -2.62 20.19 -11.90
N ARG A 28 -3.47 19.90 -10.91
CA ARG A 28 -3.22 20.29 -9.51
C ARG A 28 -2.02 19.57 -8.92
N LEU A 29 -1.91 18.26 -9.16
CA LEU A 29 -0.74 17.46 -8.78
C LEU A 29 0.54 18.03 -9.38
N THR A 30 0.50 18.43 -10.66
CA THR A 30 1.67 18.99 -11.36
C THR A 30 2.16 20.28 -10.71
N ILE A 31 1.24 21.21 -10.42
CA ILE A 31 1.57 22.46 -9.72
C ILE A 31 2.13 22.15 -8.33
N TRP A 32 1.47 21.25 -7.59
CA TRP A 32 1.84 20.94 -6.22
C TRP A 32 3.21 20.26 -6.13
N ALA A 33 3.52 19.34 -7.05
CA ALA A 33 4.82 18.70 -7.16
C ALA A 33 5.92 19.70 -7.52
N ALA A 34 5.64 20.64 -8.43
CA ALA A 34 6.59 21.71 -8.79
C ALA A 34 6.94 22.61 -7.60
N LEU A 35 5.95 22.96 -6.76
CA LEU A 35 6.18 23.72 -5.52
C LEU A 35 7.09 22.99 -4.52
N HIS A 36 7.19 21.66 -4.62
CA HIS A 36 8.05 20.82 -3.77
C HIS A 36 9.34 20.35 -4.48
N GLY A 37 9.62 20.87 -5.69
CA GLY A 37 10.81 20.49 -6.47
C GLY A 37 10.82 19.02 -6.92
N LYS A 38 9.65 18.42 -7.10
CA LYS A 38 9.49 16.99 -7.46
C LYS A 38 8.73 16.83 -8.77
N THR A 39 8.91 15.67 -9.41
CA THR A 39 8.08 15.29 -10.56
C THR A 39 6.68 14.88 -10.08
N PRO A 40 5.63 15.04 -10.91
CA PRO A 40 4.27 14.64 -10.54
C PRO A 40 4.18 13.18 -10.08
N THR A 41 4.86 12.27 -10.78
CA THR A 41 4.88 10.83 -10.43
C THR A 41 5.54 10.55 -9.10
N ALA A 42 6.72 11.13 -8.85
CA ALA A 42 7.43 10.92 -7.58
C ALA A 42 6.64 11.50 -6.40
N TYR A 43 6.01 12.66 -6.60
CA TYR A 43 5.21 13.30 -5.57
C TYR A 43 3.90 12.55 -5.30
N ALA A 44 3.23 12.04 -6.34
CA ALA A 44 2.07 11.18 -6.18
C ALA A 44 2.40 9.91 -5.39
N GLY A 45 3.52 9.25 -5.71
CA GLY A 45 4.01 8.10 -4.96
C GLY A 45 4.21 8.42 -3.48
N GLN A 46 4.87 9.53 -3.16
CA GLN A 46 5.04 9.98 -1.78
C GLN A 46 3.71 10.25 -1.08
N VAL A 47 2.76 10.91 -1.74
CA VAL A 47 1.44 11.21 -1.17
C VAL A 47 0.69 9.92 -0.84
N VAL A 48 0.71 8.94 -1.76
CA VAL A 48 0.09 7.63 -1.52
C VAL A 48 0.77 6.90 -0.36
N SER A 49 2.10 6.81 -0.34
CA SER A 49 2.85 6.18 0.77
C SER A 49 2.52 6.82 2.12
N ALA A 50 2.57 8.15 2.20
CA ALA A 50 2.27 8.87 3.44
C ALA A 50 0.82 8.65 3.89
N ARG A 51 -0.12 8.51 2.96
CA ARG A 51 -1.52 8.18 3.29
C ARG A 51 -1.67 6.76 3.80
N ILE A 52 -0.99 5.78 3.20
CA ILE A 52 -1.03 4.39 3.68
C ILE A 52 -0.44 4.33 5.10
N GLU A 53 0.74 4.92 5.31
CA GLU A 53 1.40 4.97 6.62
C GLU A 53 0.52 5.60 7.71
N ALA A 54 -0.13 6.73 7.39
CA ALA A 54 -1.03 7.40 8.31
C ALA A 54 -2.29 6.57 8.68
N ASN A 55 -2.56 5.48 7.96
CA ASN A 55 -3.71 4.61 8.18
C ASN A 55 -3.31 3.17 8.58
N PHE A 56 -2.05 2.90 8.93
CA PHE A 56 -1.61 1.55 9.30
C PHE A 56 -2.42 0.92 10.42
N GLU A 57 -2.74 1.67 11.47
CA GLU A 57 -3.55 1.15 12.59
C GLU A 57 -4.96 0.74 12.14
N GLU A 58 -5.59 1.55 11.30
CA GLU A 58 -6.91 1.27 10.76
C GLU A 58 -6.89 0.05 9.83
N ILE A 59 -5.90 0.00 8.93
CA ILE A 59 -5.71 -1.13 8.00
C ILE A 59 -5.51 -2.42 8.80
N ASN A 60 -4.63 -2.43 9.79
CA ASN A 60 -4.38 -3.61 10.62
C ASN A 60 -5.63 -4.03 11.39
N ARG A 61 -6.38 -3.09 11.96
CA ARG A 61 -7.65 -3.40 12.63
C ARG A 61 -8.66 -4.04 11.68
N GLN A 62 -8.78 -3.54 10.45
CA GLN A 62 -9.68 -4.11 9.45
C GLN A 62 -9.25 -5.53 9.04
N VAL A 63 -7.94 -5.78 8.93
CA VAL A 63 -7.40 -7.13 8.67
C VAL A 63 -7.69 -8.06 9.85
N GLU A 64 -7.54 -7.60 11.10
CA GLU A 64 -7.91 -8.40 12.26
C GLU A 64 -9.39 -8.77 12.28
N ASP A 65 -10.27 -7.83 11.96
CA ASP A 65 -11.71 -8.07 11.94
C ASP A 65 -12.10 -9.04 10.81
N TYR A 66 -11.43 -8.94 9.66
CA TYR A 66 -11.54 -9.91 8.57
C TYR A 66 -11.07 -11.32 9.00
N ALA A 67 -9.92 -11.40 9.67
CA ALA A 67 -9.35 -12.66 10.18
C ALA A 67 -10.31 -13.34 11.16
N LYS A 68 -10.86 -12.57 12.12
CA LYS A 68 -11.89 -13.04 13.07
C LYS A 68 -13.13 -13.55 12.34
N ALA A 69 -13.61 -12.83 11.33
CA ALA A 69 -14.81 -13.22 10.57
C ALA A 69 -14.60 -14.51 9.76
N LYS A 70 -13.39 -14.74 9.24
CA LYS A 70 -13.02 -15.96 8.51
C LYS A 70 -12.48 -17.09 9.39
N ASN A 71 -12.29 -16.86 10.69
CA ASN A 71 -11.65 -17.77 11.63
C ASN A 71 -10.27 -18.27 11.14
N ILE A 72 -9.47 -17.33 10.61
CA ILE A 72 -8.08 -17.52 10.19
C ILE A 72 -7.17 -16.60 11.00
N SER A 73 -5.86 -16.83 10.94
CA SER A 73 -4.87 -15.95 11.55
C SER A 73 -4.73 -14.62 10.79
N PHE A 74 -4.14 -13.63 11.45
CA PHE A 74 -3.85 -12.34 10.83
C PHE A 74 -2.93 -12.48 9.59
N ASP A 75 -1.90 -13.32 9.68
CA ASP A 75 -0.95 -13.54 8.58
C ASP A 75 -1.63 -14.22 7.38
N GLU A 76 -2.50 -15.21 7.64
CA GLU A 76 -3.33 -15.83 6.59
C GLU A 76 -4.28 -14.81 5.96
N ALA A 77 -4.88 -13.91 6.74
CA ALA A 77 -5.73 -12.84 6.24
C ALA A 77 -4.96 -11.85 5.35
N MET A 78 -3.72 -11.48 5.71
CA MET A 78 -2.86 -10.63 4.89
C MET A 78 -2.57 -11.26 3.53
N LEU A 79 -2.24 -12.56 3.51
CA LEU A 79 -1.97 -13.29 2.27
C LEU A 79 -3.23 -13.43 1.40
N ASP A 80 -4.36 -13.75 2.02
CA ASP A 80 -5.66 -13.91 1.34
C ASP A 80 -6.11 -12.59 0.68
N LEU A 81 -5.95 -11.46 1.37
CA LEU A 81 -6.32 -10.13 0.84
C LEU A 81 -5.35 -9.61 -0.23
N GLN A 82 -4.09 -10.04 -0.21
CA GLN A 82 -3.12 -9.70 -1.25
C GLN A 82 -3.31 -10.50 -2.55
N GLY A 83 -4.00 -11.65 -2.48
CA GLY A 83 -4.22 -12.56 -3.60
C GLY A 83 -5.36 -12.18 -4.55
N GLY A 84 -5.88 -10.94 -4.49
CA GLY A 84 -7.00 -10.51 -5.32
C GLY A 84 -6.75 -10.71 -6.81
N GLU A 85 -7.53 -11.58 -7.45
CA GLU A 85 -7.65 -11.67 -8.90
C GLU A 85 -8.24 -10.34 -9.44
N ASP A 86 -7.53 -9.71 -10.37
CA ASP A 86 -7.99 -8.53 -11.14
C ASP A 86 -9.22 -8.86 -12.03
#